data_AF-A0A812L0M2-F1
#
_entry.id   AF-A0A812L0M2-F1
#
_cell.length_a   1.000
_cell.length_b   1.000
_cell.length_c   1.000
_cell.angle_alpha   90.00
_cell.angle_beta   90.00
_cell.angle_gamma   90.00
#
_symmetry.space_group_name_H-M   'P 1'
#
loop_
_entity.id
_entity.type
_entity.pdbx_description
1 polymer ?
#
loop_
_entity_poly.entity_id
_entity_poly.type
_entity_poly.pdbx_seq_one_letter_code
_entity_poly.pdbx_strand_id
1 'polypeptide(L)'
;MTKAMTGLQNLDVDLLQCILQELEQKERLKNEGQLLKRRPKCFSRSDSGFQADAETQLPSGGASAATSPLSSLPPAADRLRAIPLALSECLPPSLPVGPPPGLELPVGEADRFGTVSGVGAMGMEAEAIEPTSASWEWTILNPNAKFKANCGCPLVSNPFSLAGFNDMRAIFTPGTLWQNAQPKDPKKHRKDKVWQKGCRYGSLQLKFSRRPSAEQISIYFNIGSCRLGPLSASMEHCTSQVCELSMDWRSHVDKGSSLKIGVEVRAD
;
A
#
# COMPACT_ATOMS: atom_id res chain seq x y z
N MET A 1 13.10 -33.49 -42.48
CA MET A 1 12.71 -32.09 -42.22
C MET A 1 11.21 -32.03 -42.00
N THR A 2 10.73 -32.19 -40.76
CA THR A 2 9.34 -31.85 -40.30
C THR A 2 9.19 -32.28 -38.84
N LYS A 3 9.76 -31.52 -37.90
CA LYS A 3 9.52 -31.71 -36.45
C LYS A 3 9.91 -30.43 -35.68
N ALA A 4 9.16 -29.36 -35.89
CA ALA A 4 9.32 -28.12 -35.12
C ALA A 4 8.10 -27.18 -35.29
N MET A 5 6.88 -27.57 -34.90
CA MET A 5 5.72 -26.64 -34.83
C MET A 5 4.63 -27.07 -33.81
N THR A 6 4.99 -27.46 -32.58
CA THR A 6 4.01 -27.74 -31.51
C THR A 6 4.44 -27.16 -30.16
N GLY A 7 4.87 -25.89 -30.13
CA GLY A 7 5.39 -25.24 -28.92
C GLY A 7 4.69 -23.96 -28.47
N LEU A 8 3.52 -23.59 -29.03
CA LEU A 8 2.90 -22.28 -28.77
C LEU A 8 1.41 -22.31 -28.39
N GLN A 9 0.81 -23.47 -28.11
CA GLN A 9 -0.64 -23.56 -27.87
C GLN A 9 -1.07 -23.67 -26.40
N ASN A 10 -0.13 -23.74 -25.45
CA ASN A 10 -0.44 -23.63 -24.02
C ASN A 10 -0.05 -22.24 -23.54
N LEU A 11 -0.68 -21.21 -24.09
CA LEU A 11 -0.86 -19.98 -23.34
C LEU A 11 -1.76 -20.34 -22.14
N ASP A 12 -1.03 -20.65 -21.07
CA ASP A 12 -1.39 -20.88 -19.69
C ASP A 12 -2.86 -20.53 -19.38
N VAL A 13 -3.70 -21.58 -19.37
CA VAL A 13 -5.11 -21.49 -18.99
C VAL A 13 -5.27 -20.79 -17.64
N ASP A 14 -4.27 -20.95 -16.77
CA ASP A 14 -4.24 -20.35 -15.43
C ASP A 14 -3.94 -18.84 -15.47
N LEU A 15 -3.12 -18.36 -16.40
CA LEU A 15 -2.91 -16.91 -16.60
C LEU A 15 -4.20 -16.24 -17.12
N LEU A 16 -4.90 -16.90 -18.05
CA LEU A 16 -6.20 -16.42 -18.52
C LEU A 16 -7.22 -16.40 -17.39
N GLN A 17 -7.22 -17.41 -16.51
CA GLN A 17 -8.11 -17.46 -15.35
C GLN A 17 -7.79 -16.35 -14.33
N CYS A 18 -6.51 -16.05 -14.10
CA CYS A 18 -6.09 -14.93 -13.25
C CYS A 18 -6.53 -13.57 -13.82
N ILE A 19 -6.33 -13.34 -15.12
CA ILE A 19 -6.77 -12.09 -15.79
C ILE A 19 -8.30 -11.95 -15.73
N LEU A 20 -9.04 -13.05 -15.94
CA LEU A 20 -10.50 -13.04 -15.85
C LEU A 20 -10.97 -12.72 -14.42
N GLN A 21 -10.31 -13.26 -13.40
CA GLN A 21 -10.65 -12.98 -12.01
C GLN A 21 -10.37 -11.52 -11.63
N GLU A 22 -9.27 -10.94 -12.11
CA GLU A 22 -8.96 -9.51 -11.90
C GLU A 22 -9.97 -8.59 -12.61
N LEU A 23 -10.37 -8.95 -13.84
CA LEU A 23 -11.41 -8.21 -14.58
C LEU A 23 -12.78 -8.29 -13.90
N GLU A 24 -13.17 -9.46 -13.39
CA GLU A 24 -14.44 -9.61 -12.67
C GLU A 24 -14.46 -8.77 -11.39
N GLN A 25 -13.36 -8.75 -10.63
CA GLN A 25 -13.24 -7.87 -9.45
C GLN A 25 -13.34 -6.39 -9.84
N LYS A 26 -12.71 -6.00 -10.94
CA LYS A 26 -12.77 -4.61 -11.46
C LYS A 26 -14.17 -4.23 -11.91
N GLU A 27 -14.93 -5.16 -12.49
CA GLU A 27 -16.32 -4.96 -12.90
C GLU A 27 -17.27 -4.88 -11.69
N ARG A 28 -17.08 -5.72 -10.66
CA ARG A 28 -17.83 -5.61 -9.39
C ARG A 28 -17.64 -4.24 -8.74
N LEU A 29 -16.39 -3.75 -8.67
CA LEU A 29 -16.09 -2.42 -8.14
C LEU A 29 -16.70 -1.28 -8.98
N LYS A 30 -16.74 -1.44 -10.31
CA LYS A 30 -17.38 -0.47 -11.23
C LYS A 30 -18.90 -0.42 -11.02
N ASN A 31 -19.54 -1.56 -10.77
CA ASN A 31 -20.98 -1.64 -10.55
C ASN A 31 -21.40 -1.10 -9.17
N GLU A 32 -20.63 -1.37 -8.12
CA GLU A 32 -20.86 -0.75 -6.80
C GLU A 32 -20.67 0.77 -6.83
N GLY A 33 -19.70 1.27 -7.58
CA GLY A 33 -19.48 2.72 -7.77
C GLY A 33 -20.63 3.45 -8.47
N GLN A 34 -21.42 2.75 -9.30
CA GLN A 34 -22.60 3.35 -9.95
C GLN A 34 -23.83 3.38 -9.03
N LEU A 35 -23.95 2.43 -8.09
CA LEU A 35 -25.06 2.41 -7.15
C LEU A 35 -25.01 3.59 -6.16
N LEU A 36 -23.81 4.03 -5.76
CA LEU A 36 -23.64 5.21 -4.90
C LEU A 36 -23.90 6.56 -5.59
N LYS A 37 -24.02 6.61 -6.93
CA LYS A 37 -24.40 7.84 -7.67
C LYS A 37 -25.90 8.07 -7.75
N ARG A 38 -26.74 7.09 -7.39
CA ARG A 38 -28.18 7.28 -7.23
C ARG A 38 -28.51 7.63 -5.78
N ARG A 39 -28.11 8.82 -5.34
CA ARG A 39 -28.70 9.38 -4.11
C ARG A 39 -30.17 9.71 -4.41
N PRO A 40 -31.15 9.13 -3.69
CA PRO A 40 -32.50 9.65 -3.74
C PRO A 40 -32.46 11.10 -3.26
N LYS A 41 -33.12 11.97 -4.03
CA LYS A 41 -33.35 13.37 -3.70
C LYS A 41 -34.19 13.36 -2.41
N CYS A 42 -33.54 13.50 -1.25
CA CYS A 42 -34.24 13.56 0.02
C CYS A 42 -35.22 14.72 -0.04
N PHE A 43 -36.50 14.38 -0.05
CA PHE A 43 -37.62 15.27 0.19
C PHE A 43 -37.36 16.03 1.50
N SER A 44 -37.24 17.34 1.41
CA SER A 44 -37.36 18.25 2.55
C SER A 44 -38.81 18.16 3.05
N ARG A 45 -39.06 17.33 4.06
CA ARG A 45 -40.34 17.30 4.77
C ARG A 45 -40.26 18.30 5.91
N SER A 46 -40.96 19.41 5.71
CA SER A 46 -41.42 20.31 6.77
C SER A 46 -42.44 19.58 7.63
N ASP A 47 -42.25 19.54 8.94
CA ASP A 47 -43.31 19.44 9.97
C ASP A 47 -42.61 19.50 11.34
N SER A 48 -42.79 20.57 12.10
CA SER A 48 -43.91 20.87 13.02
C SER A 48 -43.67 20.27 14.41
N GLY A 49 -43.93 21.10 15.41
CA GLY A 49 -43.30 21.03 16.73
C GLY A 49 -43.86 19.96 17.67
N PHE A 50 -43.15 19.81 18.78
CA PHE A 50 -43.71 19.30 20.02
C PHE A 50 -43.00 19.97 21.20
N GLN A 51 -43.78 20.68 22.01
CA GLN A 51 -43.45 21.09 23.38
C GLN A 51 -43.43 19.85 24.28
N ALA A 52 -42.48 19.79 25.21
CA ALA A 52 -42.72 19.28 26.56
C ALA A 52 -41.63 19.79 27.50
N ASP A 53 -42.10 20.43 28.56
CA ASP A 53 -41.36 21.01 29.68
C ASP A 53 -40.70 19.93 30.56
N ALA A 54 -39.52 20.23 31.09
CA ALA A 54 -39.09 19.74 32.40
C ALA A 54 -37.94 20.61 32.95
N GLU A 55 -38.36 21.44 33.88
CA GLU A 55 -37.66 22.35 34.78
C GLU A 55 -36.54 21.67 35.59
N THR A 56 -35.33 22.24 35.63
CA THR A 56 -34.42 22.16 36.77
C THR A 56 -33.50 23.39 36.78
N GLN A 57 -33.48 24.06 37.93
CA GLN A 57 -33.01 25.42 38.18
C GLN A 57 -31.49 25.62 38.22
N LEU A 58 -31.11 26.87 37.87
CA LEU A 58 -29.81 27.57 38.00
C LEU A 58 -29.42 27.85 39.47
N PRO A 59 -28.19 28.34 39.79
CA PRO A 59 -27.80 29.76 39.63
C PRO A 59 -26.46 29.92 38.88
N SER A 60 -26.30 30.78 37.87
CA SER A 60 -26.32 32.26 37.82
C SER A 60 -24.94 32.92 38.02
N GLY A 61 -24.61 33.81 37.07
CA GLY A 61 -23.43 34.70 37.06
C GLY A 61 -22.51 34.43 35.86
N GLY A 62 -22.32 35.32 34.88
CA GLY A 62 -22.74 36.70 34.70
C GLY A 62 -22.50 37.11 33.24
N ALA A 63 -23.21 38.15 32.83
CA ALA A 63 -23.38 38.62 31.46
C ALA A 63 -22.12 39.18 30.79
N SER A 64 -22.05 39.07 29.46
CA SER A 64 -21.75 40.26 28.64
C SER A 64 -22.25 40.08 27.20
N ALA A 65 -22.93 41.11 26.74
CA ALA A 65 -23.65 41.22 25.47
C ALA A 65 -22.73 41.59 24.30
N ALA A 66 -23.15 41.25 23.09
CA ALA A 66 -23.28 42.15 21.91
C ALA A 66 -23.24 41.32 20.61
N THR A 67 -24.36 41.17 19.90
CA THR A 67 -24.81 42.00 18.76
C THR A 67 -24.27 41.48 17.41
N SER A 68 -25.19 40.99 16.59
CA SER A 68 -25.08 40.54 15.19
C SER A 68 -24.52 41.62 14.24
N PRO A 69 -24.12 41.32 12.98
CA PRO A 69 -25.11 41.05 11.92
C PRO A 69 -24.72 40.03 10.83
N LEU A 70 -25.78 39.56 10.16
CA LEU A 70 -25.79 38.88 8.87
C LEU A 70 -24.86 39.59 7.87
N SER A 71 -24.04 38.82 7.16
CA SER A 71 -23.37 39.25 5.94
C SER A 71 -23.81 38.38 4.77
N SER A 72 -24.30 39.07 3.76
CA SER A 72 -24.91 38.63 2.51
C SER A 72 -23.95 37.86 1.60
N LEU A 73 -24.51 36.85 0.94
CA LEU A 73 -23.92 36.13 -0.19
C LEU A 73 -23.98 36.99 -1.46
N PRO A 74 -22.88 37.10 -2.24
CA PRO A 74 -22.97 37.54 -3.62
C PRO A 74 -23.27 36.35 -4.57
N PRO A 75 -24.06 36.57 -5.64
CA PRO A 75 -24.21 35.62 -6.73
C PRO A 75 -23.03 35.79 -7.68
N ALA A 76 -22.04 34.89 -7.61
CA ALA A 76 -20.92 34.90 -8.55
C ALA A 76 -21.28 34.10 -9.80
N ALA A 77 -21.41 34.84 -10.89
CA ALA A 77 -21.78 34.43 -12.22
C ALA A 77 -20.87 33.36 -12.84
N ASP A 78 -21.49 32.52 -13.66
CA ASP A 78 -20.92 31.73 -14.72
C ASP A 78 -19.91 32.53 -15.55
N ARG A 79 -18.65 32.09 -15.55
CA ARG A 79 -17.67 32.42 -16.58
C ARG A 79 -16.88 31.18 -16.96
N LEU A 80 -17.52 30.33 -17.77
CA LEU A 80 -16.83 29.37 -18.61
C LEU A 80 -16.05 30.13 -19.68
N ARG A 81 -14.78 30.46 -19.41
CA ARG A 81 -13.83 30.80 -20.46
C ARG A 81 -13.32 29.50 -21.07
N ALA A 82 -13.60 29.31 -22.36
CA ALA A 82 -12.98 28.29 -23.18
C ALA A 82 -11.46 28.48 -23.17
N ILE A 83 -10.73 27.43 -22.83
CA ILE A 83 -9.28 27.36 -22.93
C ILE A 83 -8.96 26.97 -24.38
N PRO A 84 -8.21 27.80 -25.14
CA PRO A 84 -7.72 27.39 -26.46
C PRO A 84 -6.69 26.28 -26.26
N LEU A 85 -6.98 25.09 -26.80
CA LEU A 85 -6.01 24.01 -26.98
C LEU A 85 -5.07 24.39 -28.13
N ALA A 86 -4.07 25.22 -27.84
CA ALA A 86 -2.92 25.38 -28.72
C ALA A 86 -1.88 24.32 -28.33
N LEU A 87 -1.97 23.15 -28.96
CA LEU A 87 -0.89 22.18 -29.02
C LEU A 87 0.23 22.78 -29.87
N SER A 88 1.20 23.42 -29.23
CA SER A 88 2.47 23.79 -29.85
C SER A 88 3.49 22.72 -29.50
N GLU A 89 3.65 21.76 -30.40
CA GLU A 89 4.80 20.84 -30.44
C GLU A 89 6.06 21.64 -30.75
N CYS A 90 6.71 22.16 -29.72
CA CYS A 90 8.11 22.55 -29.79
C CYS A 90 8.95 21.36 -29.30
N LEU A 91 9.25 20.43 -30.21
CA LEU A 91 10.31 19.45 -30.00
C LEU A 91 11.65 20.19 -30.03
N PRO A 92 12.42 20.24 -28.92
CA PRO A 92 13.76 20.80 -28.97
C PRO A 92 14.66 19.89 -29.82
N PRO A 93 15.61 20.47 -30.58
CA PRO A 93 16.60 19.69 -31.32
C PRO A 93 17.37 18.81 -30.34
N SER A 94 17.34 17.50 -30.58
CA SER A 94 18.07 16.49 -29.83
C SER A 94 19.56 16.73 -29.99
N LEU A 95 20.15 17.45 -29.03
CA LEU A 95 21.59 17.54 -28.89
C LEU A 95 22.12 16.18 -28.39
N PRO A 96 23.27 15.70 -28.90
CA PRO A 96 23.89 14.49 -28.40
C PRO A 96 24.33 14.73 -26.95
N VAL A 97 23.59 14.12 -26.02
CA VAL A 97 23.97 14.08 -24.60
C VAL A 97 25.16 13.13 -24.49
N GLY A 98 26.36 13.68 -24.60
CA GLY A 98 27.57 12.98 -24.20
C GLY A 98 27.49 12.66 -22.69
N PRO A 99 28.07 11.54 -22.24
CA PRO A 99 28.13 11.21 -20.83
C PRO A 99 28.78 12.39 -20.07
N PRO A 100 28.24 12.80 -18.91
CA PRO A 100 28.80 13.88 -18.13
C PRO A 100 30.28 13.58 -17.82
N PRO A 101 31.21 14.49 -18.19
CA PRO A 101 32.62 14.31 -17.87
C PRO A 101 32.80 14.23 -16.34
N GLY A 102 33.41 13.16 -15.83
CA GLY A 102 33.82 13.06 -14.41
C GLY A 102 33.28 11.86 -13.60
N LEU A 103 32.66 10.86 -14.22
CA LEU A 103 32.29 9.59 -13.56
C LEU A 103 33.23 8.45 -13.95
N GLU A 104 34.54 8.66 -13.78
CA GLU A 104 35.50 7.56 -13.80
C GLU A 104 35.43 6.85 -12.44
N LEU A 105 34.66 5.77 -12.39
CA LEU A 105 34.66 4.88 -11.24
C LEU A 105 36.04 4.21 -11.14
N PRO A 106 36.70 4.24 -9.97
CA PRO A 106 37.95 3.52 -9.79
C PRO A 106 37.69 2.03 -10.02
N VAL A 107 38.45 1.46 -10.95
CA VAL A 107 38.59 0.01 -11.13
C VAL A 107 39.27 -0.52 -9.86
N GLY A 108 38.46 -0.78 -8.84
CA GLY A 108 38.86 -1.43 -7.60
C GLY A 108 38.98 -2.93 -7.85
N GLU A 109 40.18 -3.44 -7.63
CA GLU A 109 40.61 -4.80 -7.82
C GLU A 109 39.66 -5.82 -7.16
N ALA A 110 39.44 -6.92 -7.87
CA ALA A 110 38.69 -8.09 -7.41
C ALA A 110 39.35 -8.65 -6.14
N ASP A 111 38.80 -8.30 -4.98
CA ASP A 111 39.18 -8.94 -3.74
C ASP A 111 38.54 -10.33 -3.64
N ARG A 112 39.36 -11.24 -3.15
CA ARG A 112 39.27 -12.68 -3.33
C ARG A 112 38.21 -13.23 -2.38
N PHE A 113 37.06 -13.63 -2.91
CA PHE A 113 36.17 -14.51 -2.14
C PHE A 113 36.80 -15.90 -2.05
N GLY A 114 37.01 -16.31 -0.80
CA GLY A 114 37.78 -17.47 -0.40
C GLY A 114 37.29 -18.77 -1.04
N THR A 115 38.27 -19.53 -1.51
CA THR A 115 38.19 -20.96 -1.77
C THR A 115 37.76 -21.66 -0.48
N VAL A 116 36.50 -22.13 -0.42
CA VAL A 116 36.07 -23.06 0.62
C VAL A 116 36.57 -24.44 0.21
N SER A 117 37.53 -24.94 0.99
CA SER A 117 38.16 -26.25 0.79
C SER A 117 37.12 -27.36 0.98
N GLY A 118 36.93 -28.18 -0.05
CA GLY A 118 36.36 -29.51 0.13
C GLY A 118 37.35 -30.43 0.85
N VAL A 119 36.83 -31.38 1.64
CA VAL A 119 37.24 -32.79 1.80
C VAL A 119 36.40 -33.38 2.93
N GLY A 120 35.72 -34.51 2.69
CA GLY A 120 35.23 -35.39 3.76
C GLY A 120 33.80 -35.91 3.62
N ALA A 121 33.50 -36.66 2.56
CA ALA A 121 32.36 -37.56 2.54
C ALA A 121 32.72 -38.86 3.28
N MET A 122 32.03 -39.19 4.37
CA MET A 122 31.59 -40.54 4.76
C MET A 122 30.79 -40.46 6.07
N GLY A 123 29.49 -40.73 6.00
CA GLY A 123 28.59 -40.79 7.15
C GLY A 123 27.16 -40.42 6.76
N MET A 124 26.44 -41.34 6.12
CA MET A 124 25.00 -41.19 5.86
C MET A 124 24.23 -41.47 7.16
N GLU A 125 24.21 -40.49 8.07
CA GLU A 125 23.07 -40.34 8.96
C GLU A 125 22.07 -39.41 8.27
N ALA A 126 20.84 -39.88 8.11
CA ALA A 126 19.74 -39.04 7.64
C ALA A 126 19.40 -38.05 8.75
N GLU A 127 20.21 -36.99 8.89
CA GLU A 127 19.82 -35.81 9.65
C GLU A 127 18.52 -35.31 9.04
N ALA A 128 17.47 -35.28 9.86
CA ALA A 128 16.21 -34.67 9.50
C ALA A 128 16.50 -33.24 9.04
N ILE A 129 16.35 -32.98 7.74
CA ILE A 129 16.54 -31.66 7.15
C ILE A 129 15.48 -30.77 7.79
N GLU A 130 15.86 -30.00 8.79
CA GLU A 130 14.95 -29.02 9.37
C GLU A 130 14.51 -28.05 8.26
N PRO A 131 13.20 -27.74 8.17
CA PRO A 131 12.70 -26.85 7.14
C PRO A 131 13.44 -25.52 7.23
N THR A 132 14.14 -25.16 6.15
CA THR A 132 14.98 -23.97 6.10
C THR A 132 14.07 -22.74 6.13
N SER A 133 13.91 -22.16 7.31
CA SER A 133 13.21 -20.88 7.48
C SER A 133 14.20 -19.73 7.28
N ALA A 134 13.80 -18.73 6.48
CA ALA A 134 14.56 -17.51 6.30
C ALA A 134 13.74 -16.31 6.80
N SER A 135 14.38 -15.38 7.51
CA SER A 135 13.72 -14.18 8.01
C SER A 135 14.48 -12.88 7.68
N TRP A 136 13.73 -11.79 7.60
CA TRP A 136 14.22 -10.44 7.38
C TRP A 136 13.44 -9.45 8.25
N GLU A 137 14.11 -8.41 8.77
CA GLU A 137 13.50 -7.38 9.63
C GLU A 137 13.74 -5.97 9.07
N TRP A 138 12.70 -5.13 9.13
CA TRP A 138 12.70 -3.71 8.80
C TRP A 138 12.20 -2.89 9.97
N THR A 139 13.04 -1.97 10.44
CA THR A 139 12.68 -1.03 11.51
C THR A 139 12.28 0.33 10.94
N ILE A 140 11.05 0.76 11.21
CA ILE A 140 10.54 2.09 10.86
C ILE A 140 10.65 3.01 12.08
N LEU A 141 11.51 4.01 12.00
CA LEU A 141 11.61 5.06 13.01
C LEU A 141 10.48 6.09 12.86
N ASN A 142 9.82 6.42 13.96
CA ASN A 142 8.74 7.42 14.05
C ASN A 142 7.65 7.25 12.98
N PRO A 143 7.00 6.07 12.87
CA PRO A 143 6.04 5.78 11.80
C PRO A 143 4.90 6.81 11.72
N ASN A 144 4.39 7.27 12.86
CA ASN A 144 3.35 8.32 12.91
C ASN A 144 3.80 9.63 12.25
N ALA A 145 5.03 10.07 12.53
CA ALA A 145 5.58 11.28 11.94
C ALA A 145 5.81 11.10 10.43
N LYS A 146 6.31 9.93 10.00
CA LYS A 146 6.52 9.60 8.59
C LYS A 146 5.22 9.59 7.80
N PHE A 147 4.18 8.93 8.30
CA PHE A 147 2.88 8.95 7.64
C PHE A 147 2.26 10.34 7.62
N LYS A 148 2.39 11.13 8.69
CA LYS A 148 1.91 12.52 8.70
C LYS A 148 2.62 13.38 7.66
N ALA A 149 3.96 13.28 7.59
CA ALA A 149 4.77 14.00 6.62
C ALA A 149 4.44 13.59 5.17
N ASN A 150 4.15 12.31 4.96
CA ASN A 150 3.82 11.75 3.65
C ASN A 150 2.31 11.69 3.37
N CYS A 151 1.49 12.48 4.08
CA CYS A 151 0.03 12.57 3.88
C CYS A 151 -0.70 11.20 3.87
N GLY A 152 -0.22 10.23 4.66
CA GLY A 152 -0.78 8.89 4.74
C GLY A 152 -0.40 7.96 3.58
N CYS A 153 0.53 8.35 2.71
CA CYS A 153 1.05 7.48 1.66
C CYS A 153 1.81 6.26 2.26
N PRO A 154 1.78 5.10 1.57
CA PRO A 154 2.50 3.91 2.01
C PRO A 154 4.00 4.16 2.20
N LEU A 155 4.60 3.49 3.18
CA LEU A 155 6.04 3.42 3.37
C LEU A 155 6.57 2.17 2.67
N VAL A 156 7.72 2.28 2.01
CA VAL A 156 8.34 1.18 1.26
C VAL A 156 9.73 0.92 1.83
N SER A 157 10.09 -0.35 2.02
CA SER A 157 11.42 -0.75 2.47
C SER A 157 12.47 -0.57 1.36
N ASN A 158 13.74 -0.63 1.76
CA ASN A 158 14.81 -0.91 0.81
C ASN A 158 14.62 -2.31 0.19
N PRO A 159 15.12 -2.55 -1.03
CA PRO A 159 15.24 -3.90 -1.59
C PRO A 159 15.95 -4.85 -0.63
N PHE A 160 15.51 -6.08 -0.59
CA PHE A 160 16.21 -7.16 0.10
C PHE A 160 16.07 -8.48 -0.65
N SER A 161 16.91 -9.45 -0.30
CA SER A 161 16.81 -10.81 -0.80
C SER A 161 16.53 -11.76 0.35
N LEU A 162 15.63 -12.71 0.14
CA LEU A 162 15.22 -13.68 1.17
C LEU A 162 14.76 -14.98 0.52
N ALA A 163 15.21 -16.13 1.05
CA ALA A 163 14.82 -17.46 0.54
C ALA A 163 14.94 -17.60 -1.00
N GLY A 164 16.01 -17.05 -1.59
CA GLY A 164 16.26 -17.08 -3.04
C GLY A 164 15.45 -16.08 -3.87
N PHE A 165 14.57 -15.28 -3.27
CA PHE A 165 13.92 -14.15 -3.94
C PHE A 165 14.84 -12.93 -3.92
N ASN A 166 14.90 -12.22 -5.05
CA ASN A 166 15.70 -11.00 -5.21
C ASN A 166 14.78 -9.77 -5.38
N ASP A 167 15.30 -8.61 -5.01
CA ASP A 167 14.61 -7.31 -5.09
C ASP A 167 13.21 -7.32 -4.45
N MET A 168 13.11 -7.99 -3.29
CA MET A 168 11.89 -7.98 -2.49
C MET A 168 11.73 -6.62 -1.82
N ARG A 169 10.47 -6.18 -1.66
CA ARG A 169 10.13 -4.94 -0.96
C ARG A 169 8.89 -5.13 -0.11
N ALA A 170 8.99 -4.73 1.15
CA ALA A 170 7.84 -4.63 2.04
C ALA A 170 7.24 -3.22 1.92
N ILE A 171 5.93 -3.16 1.80
CA ILE A 171 5.13 -1.94 1.70
C ILE A 171 4.17 -1.92 2.87
N PHE A 172 4.18 -0.84 3.65
CA PHE A 172 3.31 -0.65 4.79
C PHE A 172 2.36 0.52 4.55
N THR A 173 1.06 0.23 4.50
CA THR A 173 0.00 1.22 4.26
C THR A 173 -0.76 1.47 5.56
N PRO A 174 -0.94 2.74 6.00
CA PRO A 174 -1.66 3.03 7.23
C PRO A 174 -3.16 2.82 7.03
N GLY A 175 -3.85 2.35 8.08
CA GLY A 175 -5.29 2.12 8.03
C GLY A 175 -6.12 3.40 8.07
N THR A 176 -7.39 3.24 7.73
CA THR A 176 -8.39 4.33 7.75
C THR A 176 -8.59 4.91 9.16
N LEU A 177 -8.45 4.11 10.22
CA LEU A 177 -8.53 4.62 11.60
C LEU A 177 -7.40 5.61 11.92
N TRP A 178 -6.18 5.32 11.46
CA TRP A 178 -5.06 6.24 11.63
C TRP A 178 -5.31 7.55 10.88
N GLN A 179 -5.76 7.46 9.62
CA GLN A 179 -6.03 8.63 8.78
C GLN A 179 -7.15 9.50 9.35
N ASN A 180 -8.19 8.89 9.92
CA ASN A 180 -9.31 9.59 10.53
C ASN A 180 -8.94 10.28 11.85
N ALA A 181 -7.93 9.77 12.56
CA ALA A 181 -7.42 10.39 13.78
C ALA A 181 -6.51 11.61 13.52
N GLN A 182 -6.06 11.83 12.27
CA GLN A 182 -5.27 13.01 11.95
C GLN A 182 -6.13 14.28 11.92
N PRO A 183 -5.65 15.43 12.43
CA PRO A 183 -6.34 16.70 12.30
C PRO A 183 -6.55 17.01 10.81
N LYS A 184 -7.81 17.00 10.36
CA LYS A 184 -8.14 17.31 8.97
C LYS A 184 -8.32 18.81 8.83
N ASP A 185 -7.48 19.41 7.99
CA ASP A 185 -7.66 20.80 7.59
C ASP A 185 -8.88 20.87 6.65
N PRO A 186 -10.01 21.50 7.07
CA PRO A 186 -11.29 21.40 6.37
C PRO A 186 -11.23 21.94 4.93
N LYS A 187 -10.21 22.74 4.60
CA LYS A 187 -10.06 23.41 3.30
C LYS A 187 -9.44 22.55 2.20
N LYS A 188 -8.73 21.46 2.51
CA LYS A 188 -8.00 20.66 1.50
C LYS A 188 -8.73 19.38 1.04
N HIS A 189 -9.85 19.02 1.65
CA HIS A 189 -10.37 17.65 1.56
C HIS A 189 -11.33 17.35 0.39
N ARG A 190 -11.48 18.26 -0.59
CA ARG A 190 -12.56 18.13 -1.60
C ARG A 190 -12.22 17.30 -2.84
N LYS A 191 -10.97 16.89 -3.08
CA LYS A 191 -10.59 16.18 -4.33
C LYS A 191 -10.15 14.72 -4.19
N ASP A 192 -9.77 14.24 -3.01
CA ASP A 192 -9.25 12.87 -2.85
C ASP A 192 -10.26 11.88 -2.26
N LYS A 193 -11.49 11.83 -2.79
CA LYS A 193 -12.55 10.92 -2.30
C LYS A 193 -12.69 9.62 -3.09
N VAL A 194 -11.63 9.17 -3.76
CA VAL A 194 -11.58 7.84 -4.41
C VAL A 194 -10.49 6.97 -3.78
N TRP A 195 -10.26 7.12 -2.47
CA TRP A 195 -9.58 6.07 -1.74
C TRP A 195 -10.62 5.01 -1.44
N GLN A 196 -10.47 3.87 -2.12
CA GLN A 196 -11.26 2.65 -1.94
C GLN A 196 -11.41 2.32 -0.45
N LYS A 197 -12.46 1.57 -0.09
CA LYS A 197 -12.75 1.08 1.27
C LYS A 197 -11.49 0.46 1.88
N GLY A 198 -10.69 1.30 2.56
CA GLY A 198 -9.35 0.94 2.98
C GLY A 198 -9.37 0.07 4.22
N CYS A 199 -8.32 -0.72 4.41
CA CYS A 199 -8.15 -1.57 5.57
C CYS A 199 -8.29 -0.75 6.87
N ARG A 200 -8.98 -1.29 7.87
CA ARG A 200 -9.30 -0.57 9.11
C ARG A 200 -8.03 -0.11 9.84
N TYR A 201 -7.09 -1.02 10.03
CA TYR A 201 -5.85 -0.76 10.77
C TYR A 201 -4.62 -0.57 9.87
N GLY A 202 -4.67 -1.07 8.64
CA GLY A 202 -3.62 -0.92 7.64
C GLY A 202 -3.41 -2.22 6.89
N SER A 203 -2.36 -2.26 6.07
CA SER A 203 -1.96 -3.48 5.38
C SER A 203 -0.45 -3.54 5.21
N LEU A 204 0.07 -4.77 5.18
CA LEU A 204 1.41 -5.08 4.70
C LEU A 204 1.32 -5.72 3.34
N GLN A 205 2.18 -5.32 2.43
CA GLN A 205 2.28 -5.91 1.11
C GLN A 205 3.74 -6.26 0.84
N LEU A 206 3.99 -7.48 0.38
CA LEU A 206 5.30 -7.94 -0.04
C LEU A 206 5.32 -8.05 -1.56
N LYS A 207 6.12 -7.22 -2.20
CA LYS A 207 6.40 -7.32 -3.65
C LYS A 207 7.72 -8.05 -3.87
N PHE A 208 7.78 -8.87 -4.90
CA PHE A 208 8.96 -9.64 -5.25
C PHE A 208 8.96 -9.98 -6.73
N SER A 209 10.14 -10.25 -7.27
CA SER A 209 10.30 -10.73 -8.64
C SER A 209 9.87 -12.18 -8.77
N ARG A 210 9.32 -12.55 -9.93
CA ARG A 210 8.91 -13.92 -10.23
C ARG A 210 10.09 -14.88 -10.08
N ARG A 211 9.90 -15.96 -9.32
CA ARG A 211 10.87 -17.07 -9.20
C ARG A 211 10.44 -18.21 -10.13
N PRO A 212 11.37 -18.88 -10.83
CA PRO A 212 11.01 -19.96 -11.76
C PRO A 212 10.71 -21.31 -11.09
N SER A 213 10.73 -21.40 -9.75
CA SER A 213 10.51 -22.68 -9.03
C SER A 213 9.03 -22.88 -8.67
N ALA A 214 8.53 -24.09 -8.91
CA ALA A 214 7.17 -24.55 -8.57
C ALA A 214 6.98 -24.90 -7.07
N GLU A 215 7.94 -24.54 -6.21
CA GLU A 215 7.86 -24.81 -4.78
C GLU A 215 6.80 -23.91 -4.14
N GLN A 216 5.86 -24.54 -3.43
CA GLN A 216 4.93 -23.82 -2.57
C GLN A 216 5.69 -23.26 -1.37
N ILE A 217 5.46 -21.98 -1.07
CA ILE A 217 6.06 -21.35 0.10
C ILE A 217 5.00 -20.67 0.95
N SER A 218 5.23 -20.71 2.25
CA SER A 218 4.44 -20.02 3.26
C SER A 218 5.14 -18.72 3.67
N ILE A 219 4.45 -17.60 3.49
CA ILE A 219 4.93 -16.28 3.93
C ILE A 219 4.23 -15.89 5.24
N TYR A 220 5.01 -15.39 6.20
CA TYR A 220 4.51 -14.76 7.42
C TYR A 220 5.03 -13.34 7.51
N PHE A 221 4.16 -12.43 7.97
CA PHE A 221 4.55 -11.09 8.39
C PHE A 221 4.63 -11.02 9.91
N ASN A 222 5.57 -10.25 10.44
CA ASN A 222 5.68 -9.94 11.85
C ASN A 222 5.53 -8.43 12.05
N ILE A 223 4.76 -8.00 13.05
CA ILE A 223 4.63 -6.59 13.46
C ILE A 223 4.81 -6.52 14.98
N GLY A 224 5.94 -5.98 15.43
CA GLY A 224 6.34 -6.09 16.83
C GLY A 224 6.38 -7.55 17.26
N SER A 225 5.58 -7.92 18.26
CA SER A 225 5.44 -9.28 18.77
C SER A 225 4.36 -10.14 18.09
N CYS A 226 3.65 -9.60 17.10
CA CYS A 226 2.51 -10.26 16.48
C CYS A 226 2.88 -10.86 15.12
N ARG A 227 2.53 -12.12 14.93
CA ARG A 227 2.75 -12.88 13.69
C ARG A 227 1.46 -13.00 12.91
N LEU A 228 1.51 -12.74 11.61
CA LEU A 228 0.40 -12.75 10.67
C LEU A 228 0.72 -13.74 9.54
N GLY A 229 -0.24 -14.56 9.16
CA GLY A 229 -0.07 -15.63 8.17
C GLY A 229 -0.44 -17.01 8.73
N PRO A 230 -0.15 -18.10 7.98
CA PRO A 230 0.57 -18.11 6.71
C PRO A 230 -0.25 -17.49 5.57
N LEU A 231 0.45 -16.89 4.61
CA LEU A 231 -0.08 -16.55 3.30
C LEU A 231 0.48 -17.55 2.31
N SER A 232 -0.39 -18.43 1.82
CA SER A 232 -0.04 -19.38 0.77
C SER A 232 0.02 -18.65 -0.57
N ALA A 233 1.18 -18.67 -1.20
CA ALA A 233 1.41 -18.01 -2.48
C ALA A 233 1.90 -19.03 -3.51
N SER A 234 1.13 -19.24 -4.58
CA SER A 234 1.72 -19.79 -5.80
C SER A 234 2.57 -18.69 -6.45
N MET A 235 3.88 -18.87 -6.40
CA MET A 235 4.86 -17.86 -6.86
C MET A 235 4.99 -17.81 -8.38
N GLU A 236 4.33 -18.71 -9.10
CA GLU A 236 4.31 -18.73 -10.55
C GLU A 236 3.51 -17.58 -11.15
N HIS A 237 2.47 -17.11 -10.45
CA HIS A 237 1.54 -16.10 -10.98
C HIS A 237 1.44 -14.83 -10.12
N CYS A 238 2.01 -14.85 -8.92
CA CYS A 238 1.91 -13.73 -8.00
C CYS A 238 3.25 -13.00 -7.88
N THR A 239 3.24 -11.68 -8.04
CA THR A 239 4.40 -10.79 -7.78
C THR A 239 4.22 -9.95 -6.51
N SER A 240 3.09 -10.13 -5.84
CA SER A 240 2.67 -9.28 -4.73
C SER A 240 1.67 -9.98 -3.81
N GLN A 241 2.02 -10.14 -2.55
CA GLN A 241 1.12 -10.65 -1.50
C GLN A 241 0.70 -9.53 -0.57
N VAL A 242 -0.59 -9.46 -0.20
CA VAL A 242 -1.14 -8.42 0.68
C VAL A 242 -1.77 -9.07 1.91
N CYS A 243 -1.46 -8.53 3.08
CA CYS A 243 -1.99 -8.92 4.38
C CYS A 243 -2.67 -7.71 5.03
N GLU A 244 -3.97 -7.80 5.25
CA GLU A 244 -4.69 -6.79 6.02
C GLU A 244 -4.45 -6.96 7.52
N LEU A 245 -4.25 -5.85 8.23
CA LEU A 245 -4.04 -5.89 9.67
C LEU A 245 -5.39 -5.96 10.39
N SER A 246 -5.57 -7.00 11.20
CA SER A 246 -6.73 -7.17 12.08
C SER A 246 -6.63 -6.38 13.39
N MET A 247 -5.51 -5.71 13.62
CA MET A 247 -5.12 -5.10 14.88
C MET A 247 -4.46 -3.73 14.65
N ASP A 248 -4.55 -2.86 15.65
CA ASP A 248 -3.96 -1.52 15.59
C ASP A 248 -2.44 -1.59 15.74
N TRP A 249 -1.70 -1.44 14.63
CA TRP A 249 -0.23 -1.46 14.64
C TRP A 249 0.39 -0.43 15.59
N ARG A 250 -0.33 0.63 15.97
CA ARG A 250 0.18 1.66 16.89
C ARG A 250 0.48 1.12 18.28
N SER A 251 -0.22 0.07 18.71
CA SER A 251 0.09 -0.60 19.99
C SER A 251 1.39 -1.40 19.96
N HIS A 252 1.99 -1.58 18.77
CA HIS A 252 3.24 -2.30 18.55
C HIS A 252 4.42 -1.38 18.27
N VAL A 253 4.22 -0.06 18.38
CA VAL A 253 5.31 0.90 18.36
C VAL A 253 6.03 0.83 19.69
N ASP A 254 7.33 0.53 19.65
CA ASP A 254 8.17 0.43 20.84
C ASP A 254 8.25 1.77 21.58
N LYS A 255 8.72 1.73 22.83
CA LYS A 255 8.99 2.94 23.64
C LYS A 255 9.94 3.92 22.94
N GLY A 256 10.81 3.42 22.06
CA GLY A 256 11.71 4.22 21.21
C GLY A 256 11.05 4.84 19.98
N SER A 257 9.72 4.80 19.87
CA SER A 257 8.97 5.24 18.68
C SER A 257 9.37 4.52 17.39
N SER A 258 9.86 3.28 17.51
CA SER A 258 10.18 2.39 16.40
C SER A 258 9.09 1.35 16.19
N LEU A 259 8.83 0.96 14.95
CA LEU A 259 7.99 -0.17 14.60
C LEU A 259 8.82 -1.19 13.83
N LYS A 260 8.92 -2.41 14.34
CA LYS A 260 9.59 -3.53 13.66
C LYS A 260 8.59 -4.29 12.81
N ILE A 261 8.93 -4.48 11.54
CA ILE A 261 8.20 -5.31 10.58
C ILE A 261 9.13 -6.43 10.14
N GLY A 262 8.71 -7.67 10.31
CA GLY A 262 9.45 -8.85 9.84
C GLY A 262 8.75 -9.53 8.68
N VAL A 263 9.53 -10.21 7.85
CA VAL A 263 9.06 -11.16 6.83
C VAL A 263 9.77 -12.48 7.08
N GLU A 264 9.02 -13.56 7.15
CA GLU A 264 9.54 -14.92 7.29
C GLU A 264 8.99 -15.77 6.14
N VAL A 265 9.88 -16.51 5.48
CA VAL A 265 9.54 -17.43 4.40
C VAL A 265 9.91 -18.84 4.83
N ARG A 266 8.97 -19.76 4.69
CA ARG A 266 9.16 -21.19 4.92
C ARG A 266 8.88 -21.94 3.62
N ALA A 267 9.75 -22.90 3.30
CA ALA A 267 9.42 -23.93 2.33
C ALA A 267 8.39 -24.87 2.97
N ASP A 268 7.30 -25.15 2.24
CA ASP A 268 6.29 -26.14 2.65
C ASP A 268 6.76 -27.57 2.35
#